data_AF-A0A932U2E3-F1
#
_entry.id   AF-A0A932U2E3-F1
#
_cell.length_a   1.000
_cell.length_b   1.000
_cell.length_c   1.000
_cell.angle_alpha   90.00
_cell.angle_beta   90.00
_cell.angle_gamma   90.00
#
_symmetry.space_group_name_H-M   'P 1'
#
loop_
_entity.id
_entity.type
_entity.pdbx_description
1 polymer ?
#
loop_
_entity_poly.entity_id
_entity_poly.type
_entity_poly.pdbx_seq_one_letter_code
_entity_poly.pdbx_strand_id
1 'polypeptide(L)'
;MTNPFVDKAKADMSTIERLLKGLPIVRGYVDKELRREADYRLRQTIAGTLEAEKQRMYDLQKKLLKGGGLLYMDDLDSAVTRVQKLADRVKTASYGFAGLLDAVKIREDQLDALHRFDVGLAARTYEVQKAVDGLGSAVEQKNGIGDAIDSLTAKLAELNRLYDARHKAVEDPDALAAAPVVEKEWMDAADRAANAEAADGAGEEKEGFFKRIFDRDDK
;
A
#
# COMPACT_ATOMS: atom_id res chain seq x y z
N MET A 1 -28.42 2.11 -19.93
CA MET A 1 -28.43 2.97 -18.72
C MET A 1 -27.37 2.40 -17.78
N THR A 2 -26.21 3.04 -17.72
CA THR A 2 -25.08 2.60 -16.90
C THR A 2 -25.47 2.75 -15.43
N ASN A 3 -25.24 1.69 -14.65
CA ASN A 3 -25.65 1.63 -13.26
C ASN A 3 -24.67 2.48 -12.42
N PRO A 4 -25.11 3.58 -11.77
CA PRO A 4 -24.22 4.51 -11.06
C PRO A 4 -23.41 3.86 -9.92
N PHE A 5 -23.83 2.67 -9.45
CA PHE A 5 -23.10 1.86 -8.48
C PHE A 5 -21.92 1.09 -9.10
N VAL A 6 -22.02 0.72 -10.39
CA VAL A 6 -20.93 0.06 -11.14
C VAL A 6 -19.86 1.07 -11.53
N ASP A 7 -20.24 2.30 -11.87
CA ASP A 7 -19.28 3.37 -12.17
C ASP A 7 -18.54 3.86 -10.91
N LYS A 8 -19.21 3.84 -9.75
CA LYS A 8 -18.57 4.10 -8.45
C LYS A 8 -17.65 2.96 -8.02
N ALA A 9 -18.06 1.70 -8.20
CA ALA A 9 -17.19 0.53 -7.97
C ALA A 9 -15.98 0.46 -8.94
N LYS A 10 -16.11 0.95 -10.18
CA LYS A 10 -15.01 1.11 -11.14
C LYS A 10 -14.09 2.29 -10.84
N ALA A 11 -14.63 3.39 -10.29
CA ALA A 11 -13.83 4.53 -9.82
C ALA A 11 -13.06 4.21 -8.52
N ASP A 12 -13.65 3.39 -7.66
CA ASP A 12 -13.08 2.87 -6.41
C ASP A 12 -12.14 1.65 -6.62
N MET A 13 -11.83 1.29 -7.88
CA MET A 13 -10.60 0.56 -8.24
C MET A 13 -9.41 1.49 -7.95
N SER A 14 -9.06 1.47 -6.67
CA SER A 14 -8.33 2.48 -5.92
C SER A 14 -6.94 2.74 -6.51
N THR A 15 -6.51 3.99 -6.44
CA THR A 15 -5.20 4.49 -6.83
C THR A 15 -4.01 3.63 -6.38
N ILE A 16 -4.11 2.86 -5.28
CA ILE A 16 -3.06 1.93 -4.87
C ILE A 16 -3.02 0.65 -5.71
N GLU A 17 -4.14 0.13 -6.22
CA GLU A 17 -4.10 -0.99 -7.17
C GLU A 17 -3.44 -0.57 -8.49
N ARG A 18 -3.70 0.67 -8.94
CA ARG A 18 -2.99 1.29 -10.06
C ARG A 18 -1.52 1.61 -9.74
N LEU A 19 -1.22 1.97 -8.50
CA LEU A 19 0.14 2.20 -8.02
C LEU A 19 0.92 0.88 -7.98
N LEU A 20 0.37 -0.18 -7.38
CA LEU A 20 0.91 -1.53 -7.34
C LEU A 20 1.06 -2.10 -8.77
N LYS A 21 0.13 -1.78 -9.69
CA LYS A 21 0.25 -2.06 -11.14
C LYS A 21 1.42 -1.29 -11.82
N GLY A 22 1.89 -0.19 -11.22
CA GLY A 22 2.91 0.70 -11.78
C GLY A 22 4.23 0.75 -11.00
N LEU A 23 4.40 -0.07 -9.96
CA LEU A 23 5.63 -0.08 -9.18
C LEU A 23 6.72 -0.87 -9.92
N PRO A 24 7.88 -0.25 -10.20
CA PRO A 24 8.99 -0.95 -10.81
C PRO A 24 9.51 -2.00 -9.83
N ILE A 25 9.38 -3.28 -10.21
CA ILE A 25 10.10 -4.37 -9.55
C ILE A 25 11.54 -4.22 -10.01
N VAL A 26 12.38 -3.66 -9.15
CA VAL A 26 13.79 -3.46 -9.47
C VAL A 26 14.49 -4.81 -9.47
N ARG A 27 14.55 -5.46 -10.63
CA ARG A 27 15.35 -6.67 -10.87
C ARG A 27 16.68 -6.28 -11.52
N GLY A 28 17.76 -6.83 -10.99
CA GLY A 28 19.09 -6.76 -11.60
C GLY A 28 19.85 -5.46 -11.35
N TYR A 29 20.81 -5.18 -12.24
CA TYR A 29 21.77 -4.07 -12.19
C TYR A 29 21.14 -2.71 -12.57
N VAL A 30 19.99 -2.38 -11.96
CA VAL A 30 19.49 -1.01 -12.02
C VAL A 30 20.39 -0.12 -11.17
N ASP A 31 20.69 1.08 -11.66
CA ASP A 31 21.51 2.03 -10.90
C ASP A 31 20.96 2.17 -9.47
N LYS A 32 21.83 1.97 -8.47
CA LYS A 32 21.47 1.99 -7.04
C LYS A 32 20.81 3.30 -6.65
N GLU A 33 21.16 4.40 -7.31
CA GLU A 33 20.53 5.71 -7.12
C GLU A 33 19.09 5.72 -7.63
N LEU A 34 18.85 5.17 -8.83
CA LEU A 34 17.50 5.07 -9.41
C LEU A 34 16.58 4.21 -8.55
N ARG A 35 17.10 3.11 -7.98
CA ARG A 35 16.36 2.25 -7.05
C ARG A 35 15.96 2.99 -5.78
N ARG A 36 16.90 3.68 -5.15
CA ARG A 36 16.64 4.47 -3.93
C ARG A 36 15.61 5.56 -4.19
N GLU A 37 15.66 6.19 -5.36
CA GLU A 37 14.67 7.18 -5.76
C GLU A 37 13.29 6.54 -5.95
N ALA A 38 13.20 5.37 -6.60
CA ALA A 38 11.95 4.64 -6.75
C ALA A 38 11.33 4.26 -5.39
N ASP A 39 12.13 3.71 -4.47
CA ASP A 39 11.69 3.36 -3.11
C ASP A 39 11.25 4.59 -2.32
N TYR A 40 11.97 5.73 -2.46
CA TYR A 40 11.57 7.00 -1.85
C TYR A 40 10.22 7.48 -2.39
N ARG A 41 10.03 7.48 -3.71
CA ARG A 41 8.77 7.88 -4.35
C ARG A 41 7.62 6.98 -3.89
N LEU A 42 7.84 5.67 -3.79
CA LEU A 42 6.86 4.73 -3.25
C LEU A 42 6.43 5.12 -1.84
N ARG A 43 7.38 5.39 -0.94
CA ARG A 43 7.04 5.84 0.43
C ARG A 43 6.29 7.17 0.45
N GLN A 44 6.62 8.12 -0.42
CA GLN A 44 5.85 9.36 -0.54
C GLN A 44 4.41 9.10 -1.00
N THR A 45 4.19 8.18 -1.94
CA THR A 45 2.84 7.81 -2.36
C THR A 45 2.06 7.08 -1.27
N ILE A 46 2.69 6.20 -0.50
CA ILE A 46 2.07 5.54 0.65
C ILE A 46 1.60 6.59 1.66
N ALA A 47 2.48 7.52 2.04
CA ALA A 47 2.15 8.58 2.98
C ALA A 47 1.00 9.46 2.45
N GLY A 48 1.05 9.87 1.18
CA GLY A 48 -0.02 10.63 0.53
C GLY A 48 -1.36 9.89 0.51
N THR A 49 -1.32 8.56 0.36
CA THR A 49 -2.55 7.75 0.42
C THR A 49 -3.11 7.67 1.83
N LEU A 50 -2.29 7.39 2.84
CA LEU A 50 -2.72 7.38 4.24
C LEU A 50 -3.33 8.74 4.65
N GLU A 51 -2.75 9.85 4.17
CA GLU A 51 -3.33 11.19 4.35
C GLU A 51 -4.73 11.32 3.71
N ALA A 52 -4.94 10.77 2.51
CA ALA A 52 -6.24 10.75 1.87
C ALA A 52 -7.25 9.87 2.62
N GLU A 53 -6.83 8.70 3.11
CA GLU A 53 -7.66 7.82 3.95
C GLU A 53 -8.11 8.53 5.23
N LYS A 54 -7.20 9.23 5.89
CA LYS A 54 -7.50 10.04 7.07
C LYS A 54 -8.59 11.07 6.78
N GLN A 55 -8.53 11.77 5.65
CA GLN A 55 -9.60 12.71 5.26
C GLN A 55 -10.95 12.02 5.06
N ARG A 56 -10.96 10.83 4.43
CA ARG A 56 -12.21 10.05 4.32
C ARG A 56 -12.76 9.65 5.68
N MET A 57 -11.89 9.25 6.62
CA MET A 57 -12.31 8.91 7.99
C MET A 57 -12.91 10.11 8.73
N TYR A 58 -12.36 11.32 8.57
CA TYR A 58 -13.00 12.54 9.10
C TYR A 58 -14.41 12.76 8.53
N ASP A 59 -14.63 12.48 7.25
CA ASP A 59 -15.96 12.57 6.65
C ASP A 59 -16.91 11.50 7.18
N LEU A 60 -16.41 10.30 7.48
CA LEU A 60 -17.19 9.26 8.17
C LEU A 60 -17.56 9.66 9.60
N GLN A 61 -16.65 10.29 10.36
CA GLN A 61 -16.97 10.86 11.68
C GLN A 61 -18.11 11.89 11.58
N LYS A 62 -18.07 12.79 10.59
CA LYS A 62 -19.18 13.75 10.35
C LYS A 62 -20.51 13.05 10.04
N LYS A 63 -20.48 11.97 9.25
CA LYS A 63 -21.68 11.16 8.96
C LYS A 63 -22.23 10.49 10.23
N LEU A 64 -21.36 9.92 11.05
CA LEU A 64 -21.74 9.30 12.34
C LEU A 64 -22.37 10.31 13.30
N LEU A 65 -21.80 11.51 13.44
CA LEU A 65 -22.37 12.57 14.28
C LEU A 65 -23.80 12.94 13.85
N LYS A 66 -24.05 13.06 12.55
CA LYS A 66 -25.39 13.33 12.01
C LYS A 66 -26.35 12.14 12.14
N GLY A 67 -25.81 10.92 12.16
CA GLY A 67 -26.56 9.66 12.18
C GLY A 67 -26.85 9.08 13.56
N GLY A 68 -26.44 9.76 14.65
CA GLY A 68 -26.61 9.26 16.02
C GLY A 68 -25.54 8.25 16.47
N GLY A 69 -24.44 8.11 15.73
CA GLY A 69 -23.36 7.16 15.98
C GLY A 69 -22.31 7.64 16.98
N LEU A 70 -22.69 8.42 18.00
CA LEU A 70 -21.75 9.02 18.96
C LEU A 70 -20.95 7.97 19.74
N LEU A 71 -21.54 6.78 19.97
CA LEU A 71 -20.90 5.65 20.63
C LEU A 71 -19.57 5.24 19.97
N TYR A 72 -19.45 5.38 18.66
CA TYR A 72 -18.28 4.92 17.88
C TYR A 72 -17.22 6.01 17.67
N MET A 73 -17.43 7.21 18.23
CA MET A 73 -16.61 8.37 17.90
C MET A 73 -15.19 8.24 18.44
N ASP A 74 -15.03 7.76 19.68
CA ASP A 74 -13.73 7.61 20.33
C ASP A 74 -12.85 6.57 19.63
N ASP A 75 -13.44 5.43 19.25
CA ASP A 75 -12.75 4.37 18.53
C ASP A 75 -12.31 4.82 17.14
N LEU A 76 -13.19 5.51 16.40
CA LEU A 76 -12.84 6.04 15.08
C LEU A 76 -11.79 7.17 15.17
N ASP A 77 -11.87 8.05 16.16
CA ASP A 77 -10.88 9.11 16.38
C ASP A 77 -9.50 8.54 16.74
N SER A 78 -9.48 7.49 17.56
CA SER A 78 -8.27 6.72 17.85
C SER A 78 -7.66 6.12 16.58
N ALA A 79 -8.48 5.58 15.67
CA ALA A 79 -8.01 5.08 14.37
C ALA A 79 -7.47 6.20 13.47
N VAL A 80 -8.15 7.36 13.39
CA VAL A 80 -7.69 8.56 12.66
C VAL A 80 -6.30 9.00 13.14
N THR A 81 -6.12 9.09 14.47
CA THR A 81 -4.84 9.48 15.08
C THR A 81 -3.72 8.50 14.72
N ARG A 82 -4.01 7.19 14.64
CA ARG A 82 -3.03 6.18 14.23
C ARG A 82 -2.62 6.34 12.77
N VAL A 83 -3.58 6.55 11.87
CA VAL A 83 -3.31 6.79 10.44
C VAL A 83 -2.42 8.02 10.26
N GLN A 84 -2.74 9.13 10.94
CA GLN A 84 -1.95 10.36 10.90
C GLN A 84 -0.49 10.10 11.29
N LYS A 85 -0.28 9.54 12.49
CA LYS A 85 1.07 9.27 13.00
C LYS A 85 1.86 8.39 12.04
N LEU A 86 1.22 7.38 11.47
CA LEU A 86 1.86 6.49 10.52
C LEU A 86 2.20 7.19 9.20
N ALA A 87 1.30 8.01 8.66
CA ALA A 87 1.56 8.80 7.45
C ALA A 87 2.79 9.72 7.63
N ASP A 88 2.87 10.41 8.76
CA ASP A 88 4.00 11.28 9.11
C ASP A 88 5.31 10.51 9.23
N ARG A 89 5.29 9.34 9.89
CA ARG A 89 6.45 8.46 10.05
C ARG A 89 6.93 7.93 8.70
N VAL A 90 6.03 7.46 7.83
CA VAL A 90 6.38 6.98 6.49
C VAL A 90 6.98 8.10 5.64
N LYS A 91 6.39 9.30 5.69
CA LYS A 91 6.86 10.48 4.95
C LYS A 91 8.28 10.88 5.34
N THR A 92 8.58 10.88 6.64
CA THR A 92 9.86 11.36 7.21
C THR A 92 10.95 10.31 7.27
N ALA A 93 10.65 9.02 7.07
CA ALA A 93 11.61 7.90 7.08
C ALA A 93 12.73 7.93 6.01
N SER A 94 12.85 9.04 5.27
CA SER A 94 13.65 9.15 4.05
C SER A 94 15.13 9.46 4.30
N TYR A 95 15.54 9.72 5.54
CA TYR A 95 16.92 10.06 5.90
C TYR A 95 17.48 9.06 6.91
N GLY A 96 17.96 7.90 6.44
CA GLY A 96 18.63 6.90 7.28
C GLY A 96 19.88 6.27 6.65
N PHE A 97 20.23 6.63 5.41
CA PHE A 97 21.24 5.90 4.64
C PHE A 97 22.71 6.29 4.95
N ALA A 98 22.95 7.15 5.94
CA ALA A 98 24.27 7.76 6.13
C ALA A 98 25.28 6.90 6.93
N GLY A 99 24.85 5.84 7.63
CA GLY A 99 25.67 5.21 8.68
C GLY A 99 26.27 3.83 8.42
N LEU A 100 25.97 3.14 7.32
CA LEU A 100 25.99 1.66 7.33
C LEU A 100 26.69 0.96 6.15
N LEU A 101 27.67 1.59 5.50
CA LEU A 101 28.21 1.08 4.23
C LEU A 101 29.69 0.73 4.26
N ASP A 102 30.02 -0.48 4.73
CA ASP A 102 31.29 -1.15 4.40
C ASP A 102 31.02 -2.40 3.54
N ALA A 103 31.77 -2.55 2.45
CA ALA A 103 31.64 -3.51 1.33
C ALA A 103 30.51 -3.30 0.27
N VAL A 104 30.84 -3.59 -1.00
CA VAL A 104 30.03 -3.26 -2.20
C VAL A 104 28.87 -4.21 -2.48
N LYS A 105 29.05 -5.52 -2.27
CA LYS A 105 28.06 -6.57 -2.54
C LYS A 105 26.96 -6.64 -1.48
N ILE A 106 27.31 -6.44 -0.21
CA ILE A 106 26.37 -6.38 0.92
C ILE A 106 25.26 -5.32 0.65
N ARG A 107 25.56 -4.27 -0.13
CA ARG A 107 24.58 -3.22 -0.47
C ARG A 107 23.41 -3.69 -1.34
N GLU A 108 23.58 -4.70 -2.20
CA GLU A 108 22.52 -5.10 -3.14
C GLU A 108 21.43 -5.92 -2.43
N ASP A 109 21.83 -6.93 -1.65
CA ASP A 109 20.90 -7.75 -0.85
C ASP A 109 20.15 -6.92 0.20
N GLN A 110 20.82 -5.93 0.79
CA GLN A 110 20.18 -4.99 1.72
C GLN A 110 19.15 -4.10 1.03
N LEU A 111 19.46 -3.57 -0.16
CA LEU A 111 18.51 -2.80 -0.96
C LEU A 111 17.33 -3.67 -1.41
N ASP A 112 17.56 -4.95 -1.73
CA ASP A 112 16.50 -5.92 -2.03
C ASP A 112 15.56 -6.15 -0.85
N ALA A 113 16.12 -6.33 0.35
CA ALA A 113 15.32 -6.47 1.56
C ALA A 113 14.50 -5.22 1.88
N LEU A 114 15.10 -4.02 1.80
CA LEU A 114 14.38 -2.76 2.02
C LEU A 114 13.28 -2.51 0.99
N HIS A 115 13.55 -2.83 -0.28
CA HIS A 115 12.54 -2.76 -1.33
C HIS A 115 11.34 -3.67 -1.03
N ARG A 116 11.59 -4.92 -0.59
CA ARG A 116 10.52 -5.84 -0.18
C ARG A 116 9.68 -5.30 0.97
N PHE A 117 10.30 -4.64 1.94
CA PHE A 117 9.55 -3.95 2.99
C PHE A 117 8.65 -2.85 2.42
N ASP A 118 9.18 -1.99 1.55
CA ASP A 118 8.43 -0.87 0.99
C ASP A 118 7.26 -1.35 0.10
N VAL A 119 7.44 -2.43 -0.67
CA VAL A 119 6.34 -3.09 -1.41
C VAL A 119 5.31 -3.68 -0.44
N GLY A 120 5.75 -4.34 0.64
CA GLY A 120 4.86 -4.84 1.68
C GLY A 120 4.04 -3.73 2.34
N LEU A 121 4.65 -2.57 2.60
CA LEU A 121 3.97 -1.39 3.13
C LEU A 121 2.88 -0.91 2.16
N ALA A 122 3.16 -0.89 0.86
CA ALA A 122 2.17 -0.52 -0.15
C ALA A 122 0.97 -1.48 -0.15
N ALA A 123 1.23 -2.80 -0.12
CA ALA A 123 0.19 -3.82 -0.07
C ALA A 123 -0.67 -3.70 1.21
N ARG A 124 -0.06 -3.52 2.38
CA ARG A 124 -0.80 -3.33 3.63
C ARG A 124 -1.56 -2.00 3.68
N THR A 125 -1.06 -0.97 3.01
CA THR A 125 -1.79 0.29 2.86
C THR A 125 -3.06 0.09 2.04
N TYR A 126 -3.04 -0.74 0.99
CA TYR A 126 -4.25 -1.13 0.25
C TYR A 126 -5.30 -1.79 1.15
N GLU A 127 -4.88 -2.71 2.03
CA GLU A 127 -5.79 -3.36 2.98
C GLU A 127 -6.43 -2.35 3.94
N VAL A 128 -5.70 -1.31 4.36
CA VAL A 128 -6.27 -0.19 5.13
C VAL A 128 -7.34 0.54 4.32
N GLN A 129 -7.10 0.84 3.04
CA GLN A 129 -8.13 1.50 2.21
C GLN A 129 -9.41 0.66 2.13
N LYS A 130 -9.26 -0.65 1.91
CA LYS A 130 -10.42 -1.57 1.87
C LYS A 130 -11.16 -1.63 3.21
N ALA A 131 -10.44 -1.55 4.32
CA ALA A 131 -11.06 -1.46 5.63
C ALA A 131 -11.81 -0.12 5.83
N VAL A 132 -11.29 1.00 5.32
CA VAL A 132 -11.99 2.29 5.30
C VAL A 132 -13.25 2.25 4.42
N ASP A 133 -13.19 1.59 3.26
CA ASP A 133 -14.35 1.40 2.38
C ASP A 133 -15.43 0.53 3.06
N GLY A 134 -15.00 -0.53 3.77
CA GLY A 134 -15.86 -1.38 4.60
C GLY A 134 -16.53 -0.58 5.72
N LEU A 135 -15.77 0.27 6.42
CA LEU A 135 -16.30 1.19 7.42
C LEU A 135 -17.32 2.16 6.82
N GLY A 136 -17.02 2.73 5.64
CA GLY A 136 -17.95 3.59 4.93
C GLY A 136 -19.29 2.90 4.64
N SER A 137 -19.24 1.65 4.20
CA SER A 137 -20.43 0.82 3.95
C SER A 137 -21.21 0.54 5.24
N ALA A 138 -20.52 0.21 6.34
CA ALA A 138 -21.15 -0.01 7.65
C ALA A 138 -21.85 1.25 8.18
N VAL A 139 -21.22 2.42 8.02
CA VAL A 139 -21.80 3.72 8.40
C VAL A 139 -23.06 4.03 7.57
N GLU A 140 -23.04 3.75 6.27
CA GLU A 140 -24.19 3.97 5.38
C GLU A 140 -25.38 3.05 5.71
N GLN A 141 -25.10 1.79 6.02
CA GLN A 141 -26.11 0.80 6.40
C GLN A 141 -26.55 0.91 7.87
N LYS A 142 -25.83 1.71 8.68
CA LYS A 142 -26.02 1.86 10.12
C LYS A 142 -25.96 0.52 10.88
N ASN A 143 -25.11 -0.40 10.42
CA ASN A 143 -24.96 -1.74 10.98
C ASN A 143 -23.49 -2.19 10.92
N GLY A 144 -23.04 -2.98 11.90
CA GLY A 144 -21.68 -3.52 11.92
C GLY A 144 -20.56 -2.47 12.03
N ILE A 145 -20.86 -1.27 12.56
CA ILE A 145 -19.90 -0.16 12.60
C ILE A 145 -18.72 -0.47 13.53
N GLY A 146 -18.97 -1.02 14.72
CA GLY A 146 -17.93 -1.42 15.65
C GLY A 146 -16.96 -2.43 15.04
N ASP A 147 -17.49 -3.54 14.50
CA ASP A 147 -16.68 -4.57 13.82
C ASP A 147 -15.84 -4.00 12.67
N ALA A 148 -16.38 -3.04 11.91
CA ALA A 148 -15.64 -2.39 10.84
C ALA A 148 -14.51 -1.49 11.37
N ILE A 149 -14.70 -0.79 12.49
CA ILE A 149 -13.65 0.00 13.16
C ILE A 149 -12.57 -0.93 13.73
N ASP A 150 -12.95 -2.06 14.31
CA ASP A 150 -12.00 -3.07 14.82
C ASP A 150 -11.14 -3.64 13.69
N SER A 151 -11.78 -4.00 12.57
CA SER A 151 -11.07 -4.46 11.37
C SER A 151 -10.09 -3.41 10.85
N LEU A 152 -10.50 -2.13 10.76
CA LEU A 152 -9.61 -1.03 10.36
C LEU A 152 -8.44 -0.87 11.33
N THR A 153 -8.72 -0.90 12.64
CA THR A 153 -7.70 -0.77 13.69
C THR A 153 -6.69 -1.92 13.64
N ALA A 154 -7.13 -3.14 13.35
CA ALA A 154 -6.26 -4.29 13.14
C ALA A 154 -5.33 -4.09 11.94
N LYS A 155 -5.86 -3.61 10.81
CA LYS A 155 -5.05 -3.31 9.60
C LYS A 155 -4.04 -2.20 9.81
N LEU A 156 -4.40 -1.17 10.56
CA LEU A 156 -3.45 -0.12 10.96
C LEU A 156 -2.35 -0.65 11.87
N ALA A 157 -2.68 -1.56 12.79
CA ALA A 157 -1.68 -2.19 13.66
C ALA A 157 -0.72 -3.09 12.85
N GLU A 158 -1.23 -3.86 11.89
CA GLU A 158 -0.39 -4.66 10.97
C GLU A 158 0.57 -3.79 10.17
N LEU A 159 0.06 -2.72 9.54
CA LEU A 159 0.87 -1.80 8.75
C LEU A 159 1.93 -1.09 9.62
N ASN A 160 1.57 -0.67 10.84
CA ASN A 160 2.53 -0.06 11.76
C ASN A 160 3.64 -1.04 12.18
N ARG A 161 3.32 -2.30 12.48
CA ARG A 161 4.33 -3.32 12.80
C ARG A 161 5.30 -3.54 11.63
N LEU A 162 4.80 -3.55 10.40
CA LEU A 162 5.65 -3.69 9.22
C LEU A 162 6.57 -2.47 9.03
N TYR A 163 6.06 -1.27 9.29
CA TYR A 163 6.88 -0.06 9.27
C TYR A 163 7.96 -0.09 10.36
N ASP A 164 7.63 -0.51 11.58
CA ASP A 164 8.58 -0.62 12.69
C ASP A 164 9.70 -1.63 12.36
N ALA A 165 9.34 -2.77 11.75
CA ALA A 165 10.31 -3.76 11.28
C ALA A 165 11.23 -3.19 10.20
N ARG A 166 10.67 -2.45 9.22
CA ARG A 166 11.43 -1.76 8.17
C ARG A 166 12.37 -0.70 8.76
N HIS A 167 11.90 0.07 9.75
CA HIS A 167 12.70 1.08 10.43
C HIS A 167 13.88 0.45 11.16
N LYS A 168 13.62 -0.63 11.92
CA LYS A 168 14.68 -1.41 12.57
C LYS A 168 15.69 -1.97 11.56
N ALA A 169 15.22 -2.48 10.41
CA ALA A 169 16.08 -3.00 9.36
C ALA A 169 16.99 -1.94 8.71
N VAL A 170 16.68 -0.65 8.87
CA VAL A 170 17.57 0.44 8.44
C VAL A 170 18.67 0.71 9.45
N GLU A 171 18.40 0.49 10.74
CA GLU A 171 19.35 0.72 11.83
C GLU A 171 20.26 -0.50 12.08
N ASP A 172 19.72 -1.70 11.85
CA ASP A 172 20.35 -2.99 12.13
C ASP A 172 20.22 -3.91 10.91
N PRO A 173 21.32 -4.17 10.17
CA PRO A 173 21.32 -5.06 9.02
C PRO A 173 20.82 -6.47 9.30
N ASP A 174 20.98 -7.00 10.51
CA ASP A 174 20.52 -8.35 10.83
C ASP A 174 18.98 -8.42 10.83
N ALA A 175 18.30 -7.30 11.07
CA ALA A 175 16.84 -7.21 10.99
C ALA A 175 16.30 -7.24 9.54
N LEU A 176 17.15 -7.17 8.52
CA LEU A 176 16.74 -7.34 7.11
C LEU A 176 16.22 -8.75 6.81
N ALA A 177 16.57 -9.75 7.62
CA ALA A 177 16.02 -11.09 7.54
C ALA A 177 14.49 -11.13 7.77
N ALA A 178 13.93 -10.11 8.43
CA ALA A 178 12.49 -9.98 8.66
C ALA A 178 11.74 -9.38 7.45
N ALA A 179 12.43 -9.07 6.35
CA ALA A 179 11.79 -8.58 5.13
C ALA A 179 10.72 -9.58 4.66
N PRO A 180 9.50 -9.11 4.35
CA PRO A 180 8.43 -10.01 3.94
C PRO A 180 8.82 -10.77 2.67
N VAL A 181 8.40 -12.02 2.57
CA VAL A 181 8.45 -12.76 1.32
C VAL A 181 7.33 -12.21 0.45
N VAL A 182 7.70 -11.47 -0.58
CA VAL A 182 6.79 -10.86 -1.53
C VAL A 182 6.61 -11.87 -2.67
N GLU A 183 5.75 -12.88 -2.44
CA GLU A 183 5.63 -14.10 -3.28
C GLU A 183 5.10 -13.83 -4.70
N LYS A 184 5.57 -14.59 -5.70
CA LYS A 184 5.15 -14.49 -7.13
C LYS A 184 3.63 -14.36 -7.37
N GLU A 185 2.81 -14.87 -6.47
CA GLU A 185 1.35 -14.89 -6.59
C GLU A 185 0.69 -13.51 -6.69
N TRP A 186 1.23 -12.47 -6.04
CA TRP A 186 0.67 -11.11 -6.19
C TRP A 186 1.07 -10.47 -7.52
N MET A 187 2.22 -10.84 -8.08
CA MET A 187 2.64 -10.45 -9.43
C MET A 187 1.73 -11.11 -10.47
N ASP A 188 1.49 -12.42 -10.33
CA ASP A 188 0.60 -13.19 -11.20
C ASP A 188 -0.86 -12.74 -11.05
N ALA A 189 -1.30 -12.32 -9.87
CA ALA A 189 -2.63 -11.74 -9.64
C ALA A 189 -2.76 -10.35 -10.26
N ALA A 190 -1.74 -9.49 -10.14
CA ALA A 190 -1.69 -8.17 -10.76
C ALA A 190 -1.66 -8.25 -12.29
N ASP A 191 -0.89 -9.18 -12.86
CA ASP A 191 -0.85 -9.48 -14.30
C ASP A 191 -2.21 -9.98 -14.82
N ARG A 192 -2.84 -10.92 -14.11
CA ARG A 192 -4.17 -11.43 -14.45
C ARG A 192 -5.24 -10.34 -14.39
N ALA A 193 -5.21 -9.48 -13.38
CA ALA A 193 -6.15 -8.36 -13.23
C ALA A 193 -5.94 -7.28 -14.32
N ALA A 194 -4.69 -6.98 -14.70
CA ALA A 194 -4.39 -6.05 -15.78
C ALA A 194 -4.81 -6.59 -17.16
N ASN A 195 -4.68 -7.89 -17.40
CA ASN A 195 -5.09 -8.52 -18.65
C ASN A 195 -6.62 -8.71 -18.77
N ALA A 196 -7.33 -8.89 -17.66
CA ALA A 196 -8.80 -8.98 -17.65
C ALA A 196 -9.48 -7.64 -18.01
N GLU A 197 -8.87 -6.49 -17.69
CA GLU A 197 -9.38 -5.17 -18.06
C GLU A 197 -9.17 -4.82 -19.55
N ALA A 198 -8.18 -5.43 -20.22
CA ALA A 198 -7.90 -5.22 -21.64
C ALA A 198 -8.83 -6.02 -22.58
N ALA A 199 -9.52 -7.03 -22.05
CA ALA A 199 -10.33 -7.97 -22.83
C ALA A 199 -11.70 -7.43 -23.29
N ASP A 200 -12.11 -6.23 -22.85
CA ASP A 200 -13.34 -5.58 -23.33
C ASP A 200 -13.14 -4.81 -24.67
N GLY A 201 -11.96 -4.94 -25.28
CA GLY A 201 -11.62 -4.33 -26.57
C GLY A 201 -10.66 -5.19 -27.40
N ALA A 202 -11.24 -6.03 -28.27
CA ALA A 202 -10.60 -6.84 -29.31
C ALA A 202 -9.60 -7.91 -28.83
N GLY A 203 -9.93 -9.17 -29.11
CA GLY A 203 -9.18 -10.36 -28.74
C GLY A 203 -7.84 -10.48 -29.45
N GLU A 204 -6.80 -9.94 -28.81
CA GLU A 204 -5.43 -10.44 -28.92
C GLU A 204 -4.97 -10.82 -27.51
N GLU A 205 -4.45 -12.04 -27.33
CA GLU A 205 -3.66 -12.36 -26.15
C GLU A 205 -2.42 -11.46 -26.16
N LYS A 206 -2.51 -10.33 -25.47
CA LYS A 206 -1.37 -9.44 -25.27
C LYS A 206 -0.53 -10.02 -24.15
N GLU A 207 0.76 -10.26 -24.41
CA GLU A 207 1.70 -10.56 -23.34
C GLU A 207 1.53 -9.54 -22.21
N GLY A 208 1.38 -10.06 -20.99
CA GLY A 208 1.17 -9.27 -19.79
C GLY A 208 2.15 -8.11 -19.72
N PHE A 209 1.67 -6.94 -19.31
CA PHE A 209 2.47 -5.72 -19.21
C PHE A 209 3.78 -5.95 -18.43
N PHE A 210 3.75 -6.77 -17.39
CA PHE A 210 4.92 -7.14 -16.60
C PHE A 210 5.84 -8.10 -17.38
N LYS A 211 5.33 -9.08 -18.11
CA LYS A 211 6.16 -9.92 -19.02
C LYS A 211 6.90 -9.07 -20.06
N ARG A 212 6.25 -8.03 -20.62
CA ARG A 212 6.89 -7.13 -21.61
C ARG A 212 7.96 -6.20 -21.03
N ILE A 213 7.87 -5.87 -19.74
CA ILE A 213 8.84 -5.00 -19.05
C ILE A 213 9.98 -5.81 -18.41
N PHE A 214 9.72 -7.04 -17.95
CA PHE A 214 10.66 -7.82 -17.14
C PHE A 214 11.27 -9.05 -17.83
N ASP A 215 10.79 -9.44 -19.01
CA ASP A 215 11.24 -10.64 -19.77
C ASP A 215 11.97 -10.27 -21.08
N ARG A 216 12.28 -8.96 -21.29
CA ARG A 216 12.84 -8.45 -22.55
C ARG A 216 14.37 -8.52 -22.64
N ASP A 217 15.06 -8.85 -21.56
CA ASP A 217 16.54 -8.86 -21.48
C ASP A 217 17.16 -10.26 -21.56
N ASP A 218 16.40 -11.30 -21.90
CA ASP A 218 16.93 -12.59 -22.33
C ASP A 218 17.03 -12.66 -23.87
N LYS A 219 17.87 -11.80 -24.46
CA LYS A 219 18.49 -12.00 -25.78
C LYS A 219 19.87 -11.38 -25.86
#